data_AF-A0A6N9UE11-F1
#
_entry.id   AF-A0A6N9UE11-F1
#
_cell.length_a   1.000
_cell.length_b   1.000
_cell.length_c   1.000
_cell.angle_alpha   90.00
_cell.angle_beta   90.00
_cell.angle_gamma   90.00
#
_symmetry.space_group_name_H-M   'P 1'
#
loop_
_entity.id
_entity.type
_entity.pdbx_description
1 polymer ?
#
loop_
_entity_poly.entity_id
_entity_poly.type
_entity_poly.pdbx_seq_one_letter_code
_entity_poly.pdbx_strand_id
1 'polypeptide(L)'
;VAALPGLGITRVLTSGGAPTAIGGRTVLGAMAAAAPGTDVAAGGGVRTDDIAALLAAGATSVHLSAKTRATPRRAAGWVPLGAGGTSADDDTHFLTDGTVVAAARRALDDAAARSEEVPGTPR
;
A
#
# COMPACT_ATOMS: atom_id res chain seq x y z
N VAL A 1 -15.58 -10.32 -4.49
CA VAL A 1 -15.13 -10.44 -3.07
C VAL A 1 -16.15 -11.08 -2.14
N ALA A 2 -17.45 -10.99 -2.40
CA ALA A 2 -18.47 -11.55 -1.50
C ALA A 2 -18.34 -13.05 -1.21
N ALA A 3 -17.77 -13.84 -2.14
CA ALA A 3 -17.53 -15.27 -1.92
C ALA A 3 -16.35 -15.57 -0.99
N LEU A 4 -15.45 -14.61 -0.72
CA LEU A 4 -14.20 -14.85 0.02
C LEU A 4 -14.43 -15.43 1.44
N PRO A 5 -15.36 -14.92 2.26
CA PRO A 5 -15.62 -15.49 3.59
C PRO A 5 -16.05 -16.96 3.53
N GLY A 6 -16.92 -17.31 2.56
CA GLY A 6 -17.39 -18.69 2.38
C GLY A 6 -16.28 -19.66 1.94
N LEU A 7 -15.16 -19.14 1.43
CA LEU A 7 -13.96 -19.90 1.08
C LEU A 7 -12.91 -19.91 2.21
N GLY A 8 -13.20 -19.30 3.36
CA GLY A 8 -12.24 -19.16 4.46
C GLY A 8 -11.11 -18.16 4.18
N ILE A 9 -11.24 -17.32 3.16
CA ILE A 9 -10.25 -16.28 2.83
C ILE A 9 -10.51 -15.08 3.71
N THR A 10 -9.56 -14.79 4.60
CA THR A 10 -9.66 -13.71 5.60
C THR A 10 -9.08 -12.38 5.14
N ARG A 11 -8.30 -12.36 4.05
CA ARG A 11 -7.66 -11.15 3.53
C ARG A 11 -7.54 -11.16 2.01
N VAL A 12 -7.73 -10.00 1.39
CA VAL A 12 -7.49 -9.75 -0.04
C VAL A 12 -6.66 -8.49 -0.23
N LEU A 13 -5.59 -8.59 -1.04
CA LEU A 13 -4.77 -7.47 -1.46
C LEU A 13 -5.24 -6.98 -2.83
N THR A 14 -5.61 -5.70 -2.96
CA THR A 14 -6.15 -5.17 -4.21
C THR A 14 -5.98 -3.65 -4.34
N SER A 15 -5.92 -3.17 -5.58
CA SER A 15 -6.01 -1.75 -5.91
C SER A 15 -7.44 -1.30 -6.22
N GLY A 16 -8.44 -2.18 -6.09
CA GLY A 16 -9.81 -1.92 -6.58
C GLY A 16 -9.92 -1.95 -8.11
N GLY A 17 -8.97 -2.59 -8.81
CA GLY A 17 -8.94 -2.68 -10.27
C GLY A 17 -8.38 -1.44 -10.98
N ALA A 18 -7.86 -0.47 -10.23
CA ALA A 18 -7.24 0.74 -10.78
C ALA A 18 -5.69 0.64 -10.81
N PRO A 19 -4.99 1.49 -11.58
CA PRO A 19 -3.52 1.53 -11.60
C PRO A 19 -2.88 1.85 -10.23
N THR A 20 -3.60 2.58 -9.37
CA THR A 20 -3.20 2.85 -7.98
C THR A 20 -4.39 2.60 -7.06
N ALA A 21 -4.13 2.18 -5.82
CA ALA A 21 -5.17 1.93 -4.82
C ALA A 21 -6.03 3.17 -4.56
N ILE A 22 -5.42 4.37 -4.51
CA ILE A 22 -6.16 5.62 -4.31
C ILE A 22 -7.09 5.96 -5.48
N GLY A 23 -6.71 5.56 -6.70
CA GLY A 23 -7.56 5.64 -7.89
C GLY A 23 -8.75 4.67 -7.84
N GLY A 24 -8.59 3.52 -7.17
CA GLY A 24 -9.65 2.52 -7.01
C GLY A 24 -10.42 2.60 -5.69
N ARG A 25 -10.27 3.69 -4.91
CA ARG A 25 -10.84 3.82 -3.56
C ARG A 25 -12.34 3.56 -3.48
N THR A 26 -13.12 3.98 -4.48
CA THR A 26 -14.57 3.72 -4.52
C THR A 26 -14.87 2.22 -4.62
N VAL A 27 -14.11 1.49 -5.44
CA VAL A 27 -14.25 0.04 -5.59
C VAL A 27 -13.77 -0.68 -4.33
N LEU A 28 -12.70 -0.20 -3.70
CA LEU A 28 -12.23 -0.72 -2.41
C LEU A 28 -13.33 -0.66 -1.33
N GLY A 29 -14.05 0.47 -1.25
CA GLY A 29 -15.19 0.61 -0.35
C GLY A 29 -16.34 -0.35 -0.65
N ALA A 30 -16.71 -0.47 -1.93
CA ALA A 30 -17.72 -1.45 -2.35
C ALA A 30 -17.29 -2.89 -2.03
N MET A 31 -16.00 -3.20 -2.16
CA MET A 31 -15.45 -4.52 -1.81
C MET A 31 -15.53 -4.80 -0.31
N ALA A 32 -15.16 -3.83 0.52
CA ALA A 32 -15.25 -3.95 1.98
C ALA A 32 -16.70 -4.16 2.45
N ALA A 33 -17.64 -3.41 1.87
CA ALA A 33 -19.06 -3.58 2.16
C ALA A 33 -19.61 -4.96 1.72
N ALA A 34 -19.13 -5.48 0.58
CA ALA A 34 -19.59 -6.75 0.02
C ALA A 34 -18.97 -7.99 0.70
N ALA A 35 -17.91 -7.84 1.51
CA ALA A 35 -17.28 -8.94 2.23
C ALA A 35 -17.01 -8.57 3.71
N PRO A 36 -18.06 -8.39 4.53
CA PRO A 36 -17.89 -8.06 5.95
C PRO A 36 -17.00 -9.09 6.66
N GLY A 37 -16.04 -8.61 7.45
CA GLY A 37 -15.09 -9.47 8.18
C GLY A 37 -13.84 -9.88 7.39
N THR A 38 -13.79 -9.66 6.07
CA THR A 38 -12.57 -9.84 5.28
C THR A 38 -11.73 -8.58 5.31
N ASP A 39 -10.43 -8.70 5.59
CA ASP A 39 -9.47 -7.60 5.44
C ASP A 39 -9.25 -7.27 3.96
N VAL A 40 -9.80 -6.14 3.52
CA VAL A 40 -9.56 -5.55 2.20
C VAL A 40 -8.35 -4.62 2.31
N ALA A 41 -7.19 -5.17 2.00
CA ALA A 41 -5.92 -4.48 2.02
C ALA A 41 -5.73 -3.66 0.74
N ALA A 42 -5.77 -2.34 0.86
CA ALA A 42 -5.46 -1.44 -0.24
C ALA A 42 -3.98 -1.55 -0.62
N GLY A 43 -3.70 -1.92 -1.88
CA GLY A 43 -2.34 -2.12 -2.38
C GLY A 43 -2.18 -1.74 -3.84
N GLY A 44 -0.94 -1.46 -4.23
CA GLY A 44 -0.60 -0.93 -5.55
C GLY A 44 -0.47 0.60 -5.52
N GLY A 45 0.77 1.09 -5.54
CA GLY A 45 1.06 2.53 -5.61
C GLY A 45 0.68 3.35 -4.36
N VAL A 46 0.37 2.71 -3.22
CA VAL A 46 0.02 3.41 -1.96
C VAL A 46 1.12 4.37 -1.53
N ARG A 47 0.78 5.64 -1.31
CA ARG A 47 1.62 6.65 -0.67
C ARG A 47 1.15 6.91 0.76
N THR A 48 2.05 7.42 1.59
CA THR A 48 1.75 7.75 3.00
C THR A 48 0.58 8.72 3.11
N ASP A 49 0.51 9.68 2.21
CA ASP A 49 -0.49 10.76 2.21
C ASP A 49 -1.88 10.25 1.81
N ASP A 50 -1.94 9.12 1.09
CA ASP A 50 -3.19 8.48 0.67
C ASP A 50 -3.82 7.61 1.76
N ILE A 51 -3.06 7.25 2.81
CA ILE A 51 -3.49 6.24 3.81
C ILE A 51 -4.82 6.64 4.45
N ALA A 52 -4.95 7.89 4.89
CA ALA A 52 -6.19 8.35 5.51
C ALA A 52 -7.39 8.25 4.56
N ALA A 53 -7.21 8.60 3.28
CA ALA A 53 -8.27 8.52 2.28
C ALA A 53 -8.65 7.07 1.93
N LEU A 54 -7.68 6.16 1.92
CA LEU A 54 -7.93 4.73 1.69
C LEU A 54 -8.71 4.11 2.85
N LEU A 55 -8.34 4.42 4.09
CA LEU A 55 -9.07 3.98 5.28
C LEU A 55 -10.49 4.55 5.31
N ALA A 56 -10.65 5.85 5.03
CA ALA A 56 -11.96 6.50 4.95
C ALA A 56 -12.85 5.91 3.85
N ALA A 57 -12.25 5.40 2.77
CA ALA A 57 -12.97 4.70 1.71
C ALA A 57 -13.40 3.28 2.09
N GLY A 58 -12.96 2.73 3.22
CA GLY A 58 -13.34 1.41 3.72
C GLY A 58 -12.25 0.34 3.63
N ALA A 59 -11.02 0.68 3.19
CA ALA A 59 -9.91 -0.24 3.32
C ALA A 59 -9.63 -0.51 4.80
N THR A 60 -9.40 -1.78 5.16
CA THR A 60 -9.14 -2.20 6.54
C THR A 60 -7.64 -2.27 6.85
N SER A 61 -6.81 -2.40 5.82
CA SER A 61 -5.37 -2.28 5.93
C SER A 61 -4.76 -1.68 4.66
N VAL A 62 -3.50 -1.29 4.72
CA VAL A 62 -2.72 -0.83 3.57
C VAL A 62 -1.50 -1.72 3.35
N HIS A 63 -1.14 -1.92 2.10
CA HIS A 63 0.07 -2.65 1.68
C HIS A 63 0.89 -1.77 0.75
N LEU A 64 2.12 -1.47 1.18
CA LEU A 64 3.06 -0.63 0.46
C LEU A 64 4.44 -1.29 0.41
N SER A 65 5.18 -1.01 -0.66
CA SER A 65 6.57 -1.50 -0.81
C SER A 65 7.59 -0.64 -0.08
N ALA A 66 7.25 0.62 0.23
CA ALA A 66 8.14 1.62 0.83
C ALA A 66 9.54 1.65 0.17
N LYS A 67 9.59 1.43 -1.15
CA LYS A 67 10.86 1.16 -1.84
C LYS A 67 11.67 2.43 -2.07
N THR A 68 12.95 2.36 -1.78
CA THR A 68 14.00 3.29 -2.21
C THR A 68 15.07 2.55 -2.99
N ARG A 69 15.83 3.24 -3.84
CA ARG A 69 16.94 2.65 -4.60
C ARG A 69 18.20 2.68 -3.74
N ALA A 70 18.88 1.55 -3.58
CA ALA A 70 20.16 1.51 -2.88
C ALA A 70 21.17 2.41 -3.58
N THR A 71 22.05 3.06 -2.83
CA THR A 71 23.21 3.72 -3.43
C THR A 71 24.08 2.65 -4.11
N PRO A 72 24.36 2.77 -5.42
CA PRO A 72 25.24 1.83 -6.11
C PRO A 72 26.60 1.77 -5.41
N ARG A 73 27.06 0.56 -5.06
CA ARG A 73 28.41 0.37 -4.50
C ARG A 73 29.35 -0.02 -5.63
N ARG A 74 30.11 0.95 -6.14
CA ARG A 74 31.16 0.68 -7.13
C ARG A 74 32.54 0.66 -6.47
N ALA A 75 33.18 -0.50 -6.51
CA ALA A 75 34.62 -0.60 -6.24
C ALA A 75 35.47 -0.36 -7.50
N ALA A 76 34.86 -0.50 -8.70
CA ALA A 76 35.51 -0.36 -10.00
C ALA A 76 34.52 0.13 -11.07
N GLY A 77 34.98 0.24 -12.32
CA GLY A 77 34.14 0.59 -13.47
C GLY A 77 33.01 -0.42 -13.71
N TRP A 78 31.90 0.07 -14.25
CA TRP A 78 30.74 -0.76 -14.59
C TRP A 78 31.03 -1.66 -15.80
N VAL A 79 30.56 -2.91 -15.75
CA VAL A 79 30.65 -3.87 -16.86
C VAL A 79 29.24 -4.38 -17.18
N PRO A 80 28.72 -4.19 -18.41
CA PRO A 80 27.33 -4.46 -18.74
C PRO A 80 26.89 -5.94 -18.68
N LEU A 81 27.81 -6.91 -18.58
CA LEU A 81 27.56 -8.37 -18.48
C LEU A 81 26.35 -8.92 -19.26
N GLY A 82 26.08 -8.40 -20.47
CA GLY A 82 24.95 -8.83 -21.32
C GLY A 82 23.60 -8.13 -21.10
N ALA A 83 23.51 -7.16 -20.19
CA ALA A 83 22.33 -6.36 -19.92
C ALA A 83 22.20 -5.19 -20.92
N GLY A 84 21.82 -5.51 -22.17
CA GLY A 84 21.58 -4.51 -23.21
C GLY A 84 20.50 -3.49 -22.79
N GLY A 85 20.80 -2.20 -22.95
CA GLY A 85 19.88 -1.11 -22.60
C GLY A 85 19.83 -0.74 -21.12
N THR A 86 20.66 -1.37 -20.28
CA THR A 86 20.87 -0.92 -18.90
C THR A 86 22.07 0.01 -18.83
N SER A 87 22.07 0.86 -17.82
CA SER A 87 23.19 1.74 -17.51
C SER A 87 23.88 1.31 -16.22
N ALA A 88 25.03 1.93 -15.99
CA ALA A 88 25.65 1.93 -14.68
C ALA A 88 24.61 2.28 -13.59
N ASP A 89 23.76 3.29 -13.77
CA ASP A 89 22.82 3.75 -12.75
C ASP A 89 21.74 2.72 -12.37
N ASP A 90 21.54 1.70 -13.22
CA ASP A 90 20.63 0.57 -12.98
C ASP A 90 21.26 -0.58 -12.18
N ASP A 91 22.57 -0.53 -11.93
CA ASP A 91 23.31 -1.47 -11.09
C ASP A 91 23.06 -1.21 -9.59
N THR A 92 21.82 -1.49 -9.19
CA THR A 92 21.29 -1.24 -7.87
C THR A 92 20.06 -2.12 -7.63
N HIS A 93 19.56 -2.12 -6.40
CA HIS A 93 18.38 -2.87 -5.98
C HIS A 93 17.46 -1.99 -5.14
N PHE A 94 16.23 -2.46 -4.95
CA PHE A 94 15.30 -1.80 -4.05
C PHE A 94 15.57 -2.22 -2.60
N LEU A 95 15.56 -1.22 -1.72
CA LEU A 95 15.54 -1.38 -0.27
C LEU A 95 14.17 -0.92 0.25
N THR A 96 13.74 -1.49 1.37
CA THR A 96 12.64 -0.91 2.13
C THR A 96 13.17 0.29 2.92
N ASP A 97 12.63 1.46 2.68
CA ASP A 97 12.99 2.69 3.37
C ASP A 97 12.26 2.77 4.73
N GLY A 98 13.02 2.63 5.82
CA GLY A 98 12.49 2.70 7.17
C GLY A 98 11.83 4.05 7.50
N THR A 99 12.23 5.14 6.83
CA THR A 99 11.62 6.46 7.03
C THR A 99 10.21 6.52 6.44
N VAL A 100 10.00 5.89 5.28
CA VAL A 100 8.68 5.75 4.64
C VAL A 100 7.79 4.82 5.46
N VAL A 101 8.33 3.73 5.99
CA VAL A 101 7.60 2.83 6.91
C VAL A 101 7.15 3.58 8.17
N ALA A 102 8.05 4.34 8.80
CA ALA A 102 7.72 5.13 9.98
C ALA A 102 6.67 6.22 9.68
N ALA A 103 6.74 6.85 8.50
CA ALA A 103 5.73 7.81 8.06
C ALA A 103 4.37 7.15 7.80
N ALA A 104 4.34 5.97 7.18
CA ALA A 104 3.12 5.20 7.01
C ALA A 104 2.50 4.80 8.36
N ARG A 105 3.33 4.42 9.34
CA ARG A 105 2.87 4.14 10.70
C ARG A 105 2.22 5.35 11.35
N ARG A 106 2.87 6.53 11.29
CA ARG A 106 2.30 7.78 11.80
C ARG A 106 0.96 8.11 11.15
N ALA A 107 0.85 7.97 9.83
CA ALA A 107 -0.39 8.22 9.11
C ALA A 107 -1.55 7.29 9.57
N LEU A 108 -1.25 6.04 9.96
CA LEU A 108 -2.24 5.13 10.57
C LEU A 108 -2.64 5.60 11.97
N ASP A 109 -1.67 5.97 12.80
CA ASP A 109 -1.92 6.44 14.17
C ASP A 109 -2.76 7.74 14.15
N ASP A 110 -2.44 8.68 13.25
CA ASP A 110 -3.19 9.93 13.05
C ASP A 110 -4.61 9.70 12.51
N ALA A 111 -4.82 8.66 11.69
CA ALA A 111 -6.15 8.29 11.20
C ALA A 111 -6.99 7.65 12.31
N ALA A 112 -6.38 6.85 13.19
CA ALA A 112 -7.04 6.27 14.34
C ALA A 112 -7.48 7.34 15.35
N ALA A 113 -6.58 8.27 15.71
CA ALA A 113 -6.89 9.37 16.63
C ALA A 113 -8.08 10.23 16.15
N ARG A 114 -8.11 10.57 14.86
CA ARG A 114 -9.24 11.32 14.25
C ARG A 114 -10.57 10.56 14.27
N SER A 115 -10.54 9.23 14.28
CA SER A 115 -11.76 8.42 14.35
C SER A 115 -12.33 8.37 15.77
N GLU A 116 -11.50 8.58 16.80
CA GLU A 116 -11.90 8.63 18.21
C GLU A 116 -12.42 10.01 18.62
N GLU A 117 -11.94 11.08 17.99
CA GLU A 117 -12.36 12.46 18.27
C GLU A 117 -13.77 12.81 17.76
N VAL A 118 -14.37 12.02 16.85
CA VAL A 118 -15.74 12.26 16.35
C VAL A 118 -16.77 11.73 17.36
N PRO A 119 -17.45 12.59 18.14
CA PRO A 119 -18.42 12.14 19.14
C PRO A 119 -19.79 11.95 18.47
N GLY A 120 -20.27 10.71 18.39
CA GLY A 120 -21.70 10.38 18.28
C GLY A 120 -22.30 10.29 16.87
N THR A 121 -22.62 9.07 16.44
CA THR A 121 -23.89 8.71 15.81
C THR A 121 -24.18 7.26 16.19
N PRO A 122 -25.30 6.94 16.85
CA PRO A 122 -25.54 5.57 17.32
C PRO A 122 -25.81 4.65 16.12
N ARG A 123 -25.31 3.41 16.21
CA ARG A 123 -25.78 2.29 15.38
C ARG A 123 -27.15 1.82 15.87
#